data_AF-A0AAU3G8S6-F1
#
_entry.id   AF-A0AAU3G8S6-F1
#
_cell.length_a   1.000
_cell.length_b   1.000
_cell.length_c   1.000
_cell.angle_alpha   90.00
_cell.angle_beta   90.00
_cell.angle_gamma   90.00
#
_symmetry.space_group_name_H-M   'P 1'
#
loop_
_entity.id
_entity.type
_entity.pdbx_description
1 polymer ?
#
loop_
_entity_poly.entity_id
_entity_poly.type
_entity_poly.pdbx_seq_one_letter_code
_entity_poly.pdbx_strand_id
1 'polypeptide(L)'
;MADSAPAQAHSGQSHAGRPTSWLAVTVILLGFTIGGIALVMGPNWFLFWTGAGVIAVGGVLALVFDIFSDVIEDAPRTIAIQEHHSPFERHTDSV
;
A
#
# COMPACT_ATOMS: atom_id res chain seq x y z
N MET A 1 -10.16 -44.15 3.30
CA MET A 1 -10.53 -43.11 4.27
C MET A 1 -9.42 -42.07 4.20
N ALA A 2 -9.55 -41.12 3.28
CA ALA A 2 -8.53 -40.10 3.04
C ALA A 2 -8.75 -38.96 4.03
N ASP A 3 -7.74 -38.62 4.82
CA ASP A 3 -7.76 -37.47 5.69
C ASP A 3 -7.88 -36.20 4.86
N SER A 4 -8.99 -35.50 5.03
CA SER A 4 -9.24 -34.18 4.46
C SER A 4 -8.25 -33.20 5.12
N ALA A 5 -7.15 -32.87 4.44
CA ALA A 5 -6.32 -31.74 4.85
C ALA A 5 -7.22 -30.49 4.95
N PRO A 6 -7.19 -29.74 6.05
CA PRO A 6 -8.03 -28.55 6.18
C PRO A 6 -7.64 -27.60 5.06
N ALA A 7 -8.61 -27.27 4.20
CA ALA A 7 -8.48 -26.19 3.22
C ALA A 7 -8.03 -24.96 4.00
N GLN A 8 -6.77 -24.55 3.80
CA GLN A 8 -6.18 -23.38 4.43
C GLN A 8 -7.11 -22.21 4.15
N ALA A 9 -7.80 -21.72 5.18
CA ALA A 9 -8.62 -20.53 5.06
C ALA A 9 -7.71 -19.42 4.53
N HIS A 10 -7.99 -18.94 3.32
CA HIS A 10 -7.38 -17.73 2.76
C HIS A 10 -7.73 -16.58 3.70
N SER A 11 -6.95 -16.43 4.76
CA SER A 11 -7.02 -15.33 5.71
C SER A 11 -6.59 -14.14 4.89
N GLY A 12 -7.58 -13.39 4.39
CA GLY A 12 -7.45 -12.45 3.28
C GLY A 12 -6.07 -11.83 3.20
N GLN A 13 -5.30 -12.22 2.18
CA GLN A 13 -4.07 -11.55 1.78
C GLN A 13 -4.47 -10.09 1.56
N SER A 14 -4.33 -9.31 2.60
CA SER A 14 -4.88 -7.97 2.63
C SER A 14 -3.88 -7.13 1.87
N HIS A 15 -4.22 -6.75 0.64
CA HIS A 15 -3.48 -5.73 -0.11
C HIS A 15 -3.50 -4.35 0.59
N ALA A 16 -4.15 -4.26 1.75
CA ALA A 16 -4.06 -3.14 2.67
C ALA A 16 -2.72 -3.23 3.41
N GLY A 17 -1.82 -2.28 3.15
CA GLY A 17 -0.64 -2.03 4.00
C GLY A 17 -1.01 -1.97 5.48
N ARG A 18 -0.01 -2.10 6.37
CA ARG A 18 -0.22 -2.19 7.83
C ARG A 18 -1.20 -1.10 8.30
N PRO A 19 -2.10 -1.41 9.25
CA PRO A 19 -3.06 -0.43 9.78
C PRO A 19 -2.41 0.90 10.21
N THR A 20 -1.14 0.83 10.64
CA THR A 20 -0.31 1.97 11.01
C THR A 20 -0.03 2.94 9.84
N SER A 21 0.16 2.43 8.62
CA SER A 21 0.34 3.26 7.42
C SER A 21 -0.92 4.06 7.10
N TRP A 22 -2.09 3.42 7.21
CA TRP A 22 -3.38 4.08 7.01
C TRP A 22 -3.62 5.24 7.98
N LEU A 23 -3.15 5.12 9.23
CA LEU A 23 -3.20 6.20 10.21
C LEU A 23 -2.44 7.45 9.72
N ALA A 24 -1.21 7.28 9.25
CA ALA A 24 -0.38 8.37 8.73
C ALA A 24 -1.04 9.04 7.51
N VAL A 25 -1.56 8.23 6.57
CA VAL A 25 -2.30 8.74 5.39
C VAL A 25 -3.48 9.60 5.80
N THR A 26 -4.31 9.11 6.73
CA THR A 26 -5.54 9.81 7.14
C THR A 26 -5.24 11.16 7.79
N VAL A 27 -4.18 11.23 8.61
CA VAL A 27 -3.75 12.49 9.27
C VAL A 27 -3.30 13.52 8.24
N ILE A 28 -2.49 13.13 7.26
CA ILE A 28 -2.03 14.03 6.19
C ILE A 28 -3.22 14.52 5.37
N LEU A 29 -4.15 13.62 5.02
CA LEU A 29 -5.34 13.95 4.23
C LEU A 29 -6.22 14.98 4.96
N LEU A 30 -6.46 14.79 6.26
CA LEU A 30 -7.18 15.74 7.10
C LEU A 30 -6.51 17.11 7.15
N GLY A 31 -5.19 17.15 7.35
CA GLY A 31 -4.42 18.40 7.34
C GLY A 31 -4.54 19.15 6.01
N PHE A 32 -4.44 18.43 4.89
CA PHE A 32 -4.59 18.99 3.56
C PHE A 32 -6.01 19.50 3.29
N THR A 33 -7.04 18.74 3.66
CA THR A 33 -8.44 19.18 3.51
C THR A 33 -8.72 20.44 4.32
N ILE A 34 -8.27 20.50 5.58
CA ILE A 34 -8.46 21.69 6.43
C ILE A 34 -7.68 22.90 5.86
N GLY A 35 -6.44 22.71 5.43
CA GLY A 35 -5.62 23.76 4.82
C GLY A 35 -6.20 24.27 3.48
N GLY A 36 -6.71 23.36 2.65
CA GLY A 36 -7.38 23.69 1.39
C GLY A 36 -8.67 24.50 1.61
N ILE A 37 -9.51 24.10 2.56
CA ILE A 37 -10.73 24.85 2.93
C ILE A 37 -10.37 26.26 3.46
N ALA A 38 -9.29 26.37 4.25
CA ALA A 38 -8.81 27.65 4.78
C ALA A 38 -8.37 28.63 3.68
N LEU A 39 -7.81 28.12 2.57
CA LEU A 39 -7.43 28.96 1.43
C LEU A 39 -8.65 29.48 0.64
N VAL A 40 -9.76 28.75 0.64
CA VAL A 40 -10.97 29.10 -0.13
C VAL A 40 -11.88 30.08 0.61
N MET A 41 -11.95 30.03 1.96
CA MET A 41 -12.82 30.88 2.78
C MET A 41 -12.35 32.35 2.94
N GLY A 42 -11.45 32.84 2.08
CA GLY A 42 -10.78 34.14 2.25
C GLY A 42 -9.53 34.02 3.14
N PRO A 43 -8.66 35.05 3.20
CA PRO A 43 -7.31 34.95 3.77
C PRO A 43 -7.33 34.80 5.30
N ASN A 44 -7.72 33.61 5.77
CA ASN A 44 -7.58 33.18 7.15
C ASN A 44 -6.20 32.51 7.29
N TRP A 45 -5.17 33.36 7.36
CA TRP A 45 -3.78 32.94 7.51
C TRP A 45 -3.54 32.06 8.74
N PHE A 46 -4.32 32.26 9.82
CA PHE A 46 -4.26 31.43 11.03
C PHE A 46 -4.68 29.98 10.76
N LEU A 47 -5.78 29.79 10.02
CA LEU A 47 -6.31 28.48 9.69
C LEU A 47 -5.42 27.75 8.66
N PHE A 48 -4.80 28.52 7.75
CA PHE A 48 -3.77 28.00 6.85
C PHE A 48 -2.56 27.44 7.60
N TRP A 49 -1.98 28.20 8.54
CA TRP A 49 -0.83 27.72 9.34
C TRP A 49 -1.18 26.54 10.24
N THR A 50 -2.41 26.51 10.77
CA THR A 50 -2.92 25.35 11.51
C THR A 50 -2.96 24.11 10.60
N GLY A 51 -3.53 24.24 9.39
CA GLY A 51 -3.54 23.15 8.40
C GLY A 51 -2.14 22.70 8.01
N ALA A 52 -1.23 23.64 7.74
CA ALA A 52 0.17 23.36 7.44
C ALA A 52 0.89 22.63 8.59
N GLY A 53 0.62 23.02 9.85
CA GLY A 53 1.12 22.34 11.04
C GLY A 53 0.61 20.91 11.15
N VAL A 54 -0.68 20.66 10.88
CA VAL A 54 -1.24 19.31 10.87
C VAL A 54 -0.62 18.44 9.78
N ILE A 55 -0.38 18.98 8.58
CA ILE A 55 0.34 18.28 7.51
C ILE A 55 1.76 17.95 7.96
N ALA A 56 2.47 18.89 8.58
CA ALA A 56 3.84 18.67 9.06
C ALA A 56 3.89 17.54 10.11
N VAL A 57 2.94 17.53 11.06
CA VAL A 57 2.80 16.44 12.04
C VAL A 57 2.49 15.12 11.33
N GLY A 58 1.59 15.11 10.35
CA GLY A 58 1.30 13.93 9.53
C GLY A 58 2.54 13.41 8.78
N GLY A 59 3.35 14.30 8.23
CA GLY A 59 4.63 13.96 7.58
C GLY A 59 5.64 13.35 8.56
N VAL A 60 5.76 13.91 9.77
CA VAL A 60 6.61 13.31 10.83
C VAL A 60 6.10 11.92 11.21
N LEU A 61 4.79 11.73 11.37
CA LEU A 61 4.22 10.40 11.64
C LEU A 61 4.48 9.42 10.49
N ALA A 62 4.40 9.86 9.24
CA ALA A 62 4.73 9.03 8.08
C ALA A 62 6.20 8.57 8.07
N LEU A 63 7.13 9.45 8.48
CA LEU A 63 8.54 9.10 8.66
C LEU A 63 8.74 8.12 9.82
N VAL A 64 8.13 8.36 10.98
CA VAL A 64 8.26 7.52 12.19
C VAL A 64 7.70 6.12 11.96
N PHE A 65 6.58 6.01 11.25
CA PHE A 65 5.94 4.73 10.98
C PHE A 65 6.49 3.99 9.77
N ASP A 66 7.51 4.58 9.12
CA ASP A 66 8.20 4.02 7.97
C ASP A 66 7.22 3.52 6.90
N ILE A 67 6.32 4.43 6.50
CA ILE A 67 5.22 4.13 5.58
C ILE A 67 5.70 3.52 4.26
N PHE A 68 6.92 3.84 3.83
CA PHE A 68 7.48 3.33 2.58
C PHE A 68 7.98 1.89 2.70
N SER A 69 8.45 1.48 3.89
CA SER A 69 8.77 0.08 4.19
C SER A 69 7.53 -0.79 4.47
N ASP A 70 6.37 -0.17 4.60
CA ASP A 70 5.08 -0.88 4.68
C ASP A 70 4.59 -1.39 3.31
N VAL A 71 5.23 -0.95 2.22
CA VAL A 71 5.05 -1.62 0.94
C VAL A 71 5.61 -3.03 1.08
N ILE A 72 4.77 -4.02 0.75
CA ILE A 72 5.18 -5.43 0.71
C ILE A 72 6.27 -5.54 -0.36
N GLU A 73 7.53 -5.45 0.04
CA GLU A 73 8.62 -5.95 -0.78
C GLU A 73 8.44 -7.47 -0.84
N ASP A 74 8.07 -7.96 -2.01
CA ASP A 74 8.14 -9.38 -2.29
C ASP A 74 9.55 -9.86 -1.93
N ALA A 75 9.64 -10.82 -1.00
CA ALA A 75 10.89 -11.51 -0.73
C ALA A 75 11.50 -11.91 -2.08
N PRO A 76 12.83 -11.74 -2.27
CA PRO A 76 13.47 -11.88 -3.57
C PRO A 76 12.96 -13.14 -4.22
N ARG A 77 12.20 -12.96 -5.31
CA ARG A 77 11.54 -14.06 -6.01
C ARG A 77 12.58 -15.08 -6.43
N THR A 78 12.79 -16.11 -5.62
CA THR A 78 13.57 -17.30 -5.98
C THR A 78 12.67 -18.15 -6.87
N ILE A 79 12.37 -17.60 -8.04
CA ILE A 79 11.72 -18.32 -9.12
C ILE A 79 12.72 -19.38 -9.60
N ALA A 80 12.51 -20.64 -9.20
CA ALA A 80 12.91 -21.73 -10.08
C ALA A 80 12.22 -21.42 -11.41
N ILE A 81 12.98 -21.32 -12.51
CA ILE A 81 12.43 -20.99 -13.83
C ILE A 81 11.31 -21.97 -14.12
N GLN A 82 10.07 -21.55 -13.89
CA GLN A 82 8.90 -22.29 -14.28
C GLN A 82 8.80 -22.06 -15.78
N GLU A 83 9.37 -22.98 -16.55
CA GLU A 83 9.31 -22.97 -18.01
C GLU A 83 7.85 -22.76 -18.41
N HIS A 84 7.57 -21.58 -18.97
CA HIS A 84 6.26 -21.22 -19.46
C HIS A 84 6.02 -22.02 -20.73
N HIS A 85 5.64 -23.28 -20.58
CA HIS A 85 5.23 -24.09 -21.71
C HIS A 85 3.89 -23.55 -22.21
N SER A 86 3.92 -22.95 -23.39
CA SER A 86 2.72 -22.44 -24.00
C SER A 86 1.94 -23.62 -24.58
N PRO A 87 0.59 -23.62 -24.53
CA PRO A 87 -0.22 -24.65 -25.20
C PRO A 87 -0.03 -24.72 -26.73
N PHE A 88 0.82 -23.84 -27.29
CA PHE A 88 1.05 -23.67 -28.72
C PHE A 88 2.49 -24.01 -29.14
N GLU A 89 3.30 -24.61 -28.26
CA GLU A 89 4.58 -25.20 -28.62
C GLU A 89 4.31 -26.37 -29.61
N ARG A 90 4.30 -26.08 -30.92
CA ARG A 90 4.28 -27.13 -31.95
C ARG A 90 5.64 -27.82 -31.91
N HIS A 91 5.63 -29.11 -31.55
CA HIS A 91 6.74 -30.02 -31.87
C HIS A 91 6.93 -30.01 -33.39
N THR A 92 7.83 -29.16 -33.87
CA THR A 92 8.45 -29.34 -35.17
C THR A 92 9.55 -30.38 -35.00
N ASP A 93 9.15 -31.61 -34.72
CA ASP A 93 10.03 -32.75 -34.90
C ASP A 93 10.06 -33.07 -36.41
N SER A 94 11.22 -32.74 -36.95
CA SER A 94 11.69 -32.92 -38.30
C SER A 94 11.61 -34.38 -38.79
N VAL A 95 10.99 -34.54 -39.97
CA VAL A 95 11.23 -35.52 -41.07
C VAL A 95 11.25 -37.01 -40.71
#